data_AF-A0A7C1H1V3-F1
#
_entry.id   AF-A0A7C1H1V3-F1
#
_cell.length_a   1.000
_cell.length_b   1.000
_cell.length_c   1.000
_cell.angle_alpha   90.00
_cell.angle_beta   90.00
_cell.angle_gamma   90.00
#
_symmetry.space_group_name_H-M   'P 1'
#
loop_
_entity.id
_entity.type
_entity.pdbx_description
1 polymer ?
#
loop_
_entity_poly.entity_id
_entity_poly.type
_entity_poly.pdbx_seq_one_letter_code
_entity_poly.pdbx_strand_id
1 'polypeptide(L)'
;MPIPSYAPMVFHEFEPWGVMSLKHAAVKAGMGRFGRSGQVYHPKYGSLLRLAAIVTSAAIPGDKLLADGLPCPPNCRACMKGCPSKAFDENENFQKKTCLAYSVKHAIYPLALKTEEGLKNIERVINTAGHNYWIDCDECVKVCPLNKTTNKKIYSKKDTYSS
;
A
#
# COMPACT_ATOMS: atom_id res chain seq x y z
N MET A 1 12.89 -1.40 -16.89
CA MET A 1 11.64 -2.18 -16.78
C MET A 1 10.77 -1.57 -15.67
N PRO A 2 9.46 -1.35 -15.88
CA PRO A 2 8.58 -0.89 -14.80
C PRO A 2 8.45 -1.98 -13.73
N ILE A 3 8.57 -1.61 -12.46
CA ILE A 3 8.33 -2.49 -11.32
C ILE A 3 6.87 -2.33 -10.89
N PRO A 4 6.04 -3.36 -11.06
CA PRO A 4 4.64 -3.29 -10.66
C PRO A 4 4.53 -3.33 -9.13
N SER A 5 3.42 -2.82 -8.61
CA SER A 5 3.24 -2.63 -7.16
C SER A 5 3.11 -3.90 -6.33
N TYR A 6 2.81 -5.04 -6.97
CA TYR A 6 2.52 -6.30 -6.28
C TYR A 6 3.06 -7.55 -6.97
N ALA A 7 3.87 -7.43 -8.04
CA ALA A 7 4.30 -8.59 -8.83
C ALA A 7 5.81 -8.60 -9.16
N PRO A 8 6.44 -9.78 -9.31
CA PRO A 8 6.04 -11.04 -8.68
C PRO A 8 5.99 -10.90 -7.14
N MET A 9 4.94 -11.45 -6.51
CA MET A 9 4.88 -11.62 -5.07
C MET A 9 5.39 -13.03 -4.73
N VAL A 10 6.40 -13.11 -3.87
CA VAL A 10 6.93 -14.36 -3.33
C VAL A 10 6.80 -14.34 -1.81
N PHE A 11 6.66 -15.50 -1.19
CA PHE A 11 6.69 -15.61 0.27
C PHE A 11 8.08 -16.04 0.73
N HIS A 12 8.66 -15.29 1.66
CA HIS A 12 9.91 -15.61 2.33
C HIS A 12 9.70 -15.43 3.84
N GLU A 13 10.02 -16.46 4.64
CA GLU A 13 9.83 -16.46 6.11
C GLU A 13 8.41 -16.03 6.54
N PHE A 14 7.39 -16.54 5.86
CA PHE A 14 5.97 -16.21 6.08
C PHE A 14 5.60 -14.73 5.84
N GLU A 15 6.43 -13.98 5.12
CA GLU A 15 6.11 -12.62 4.69
C GLU A 15 6.00 -12.51 3.16
N PRO A 16 5.10 -11.66 2.64
CA PRO A 16 5.05 -11.35 1.21
C PRO A 16 6.16 -10.35 0.85
N TRP A 17 6.95 -10.71 -0.16
CA TRP A 17 8.03 -9.94 -0.76
C TRP A 17 7.74 -9.69 -2.24
N GLY A 18 8.15 -8.52 -2.72
CA GLY A 18 8.19 -8.20 -4.15
C GLY A 18 9.63 -7.92 -4.58
N VAL A 19 9.81 -7.61 -5.87
CA VAL A 19 11.14 -7.24 -6.44
C VAL A 19 11.83 -6.14 -5.64
N MET A 20 11.06 -5.16 -5.17
CA MET A 20 11.51 -4.15 -4.23
C MET A 20 10.33 -3.61 -3.41
N SER A 21 10.62 -3.01 -2.25
CA SER A 21 9.59 -2.29 -1.51
C SER A 21 9.39 -0.87 -2.05
N LEU A 22 8.31 -0.66 -2.80
CA LEU A 22 7.98 0.66 -3.36
C LEU A 22 7.77 1.73 -2.27
N LYS A 23 7.27 1.35 -1.10
CA LYS A 23 7.13 2.26 0.04
C LYS A 23 8.48 2.78 0.52
N HIS A 24 9.46 1.88 0.71
CA HIS A 24 10.81 2.29 1.10
C HIS A 24 11.52 3.06 -0.01
N ALA A 25 11.30 2.70 -1.27
CA ALA A 25 11.82 3.44 -2.42
C ALA A 25 11.28 4.88 -2.43
N ALA A 26 9.98 5.08 -2.23
CA ALA A 26 9.37 6.39 -2.15
C ALA A 26 9.94 7.24 -1.00
N VAL A 27 10.20 6.64 0.17
CA VAL A 27 10.86 7.34 1.29
C VAL A 27 12.28 7.75 0.91
N LYS A 28 13.06 6.84 0.30
CA LYS A 28 14.44 7.12 -0.16
C LYS A 28 14.52 8.11 -1.33
N ALA A 29 13.42 8.28 -2.07
CA ALA A 29 13.28 9.29 -3.11
C ALA A 29 12.70 10.62 -2.57
N GLY A 30 12.57 10.80 -1.24
CA GLY A 30 12.04 12.03 -0.66
C GLY A 30 10.54 12.27 -0.91
N MET A 31 9.80 11.28 -1.41
CA MET A 31 8.37 11.42 -1.71
C MET A 31 7.48 11.33 -0.48
N GLY A 32 7.98 10.83 0.65
CA GLY A 32 7.15 10.69 1.84
C GLY A 32 7.85 10.04 3.01
N ARG A 33 7.10 9.86 4.10
CA ARG A 33 7.55 9.20 5.33
C ARG A 33 6.54 8.15 5.77
N PHE A 34 7.02 7.11 6.44
CA PHE A 34 6.12 6.17 7.09
C PHE A 34 5.36 6.87 8.22
N GLY A 35 4.03 6.79 8.17
CA GLY A 35 3.17 7.17 9.28
C GLY A 35 2.89 5.99 10.19
N ARG A 36 2.19 6.24 11.29
CA ARG A 36 1.90 5.24 12.32
C ARG A 36 1.11 4.04 11.79
N SER A 37 0.31 4.21 10.74
CA SER A 37 -0.46 3.15 10.07
C SER A 37 0.36 2.24 9.13
N GLY A 38 1.68 2.43 9.02
CA GLY A 38 2.53 1.70 8.08
C GLY A 38 2.35 2.11 6.60
N GLN A 39 1.57 3.17 6.33
CA GLN A 39 1.48 3.80 5.02
C GLN A 39 2.53 4.91 4.85
N VAL A 40 2.88 5.22 3.60
CA VAL A 40 3.75 6.35 3.28
C VAL A 40 2.89 7.59 3.07
N TYR A 41 3.23 8.69 3.73
CA TYR A 41 2.54 9.97 3.64
C TYR A 41 3.42 10.99 2.91
N HIS A 42 2.93 11.49 1.78
CA HIS A 42 3.49 12.63 1.07
C HIS A 42 3.02 13.94 1.72
N PRO A 43 3.87 14.97 1.88
CA PRO A 43 3.50 16.23 2.56
C PRO A 43 2.25 16.90 1.98
N LYS A 44 2.09 16.83 0.65
CA LYS A 44 0.94 17.40 -0.06
C LYS A 44 -0.25 16.46 -0.24
N TYR A 45 -0.02 15.16 -0.42
CA TYR A 45 -1.06 14.23 -0.91
C TYR A 45 -1.51 13.22 0.16
N GLY A 46 -0.88 13.26 1.34
CA GLY A 46 -1.09 12.25 2.38
C GLY A 46 -0.71 10.86 1.86
N SER A 47 -1.48 9.84 2.26
CA SER A 47 -1.27 8.45 1.82
C SER A 47 -2.06 8.08 0.55
N LEU A 48 -2.69 9.05 -0.11
CA LEU A 48 -3.56 8.83 -1.27
C LEU A 48 -2.75 8.73 -2.57
N LEU A 49 -1.70 7.90 -2.57
CA LEU A 49 -0.79 7.72 -3.69
C LEU A 49 -0.69 6.24 -4.06
N ARG A 50 -0.71 5.97 -5.37
CA ARG A 50 -0.28 4.69 -5.92
C ARG A 50 1.20 4.81 -6.29
N LEU A 51 2.02 3.90 -5.76
CA LEU A 51 3.44 3.90 -6.01
C LEU A 51 3.79 2.98 -7.18
N ALA A 52 4.75 3.41 -7.99
CA ALA A 52 5.39 2.64 -9.05
C ALA A 52 6.86 3.07 -9.13
N ALA A 53 7.72 2.22 -9.68
CA ALA A 53 9.13 2.54 -9.87
C ALA A 53 9.64 2.03 -11.22
N ILE A 54 10.72 2.64 -11.71
CA ILE A 54 11.46 2.19 -12.89
C ILE A 54 12.92 2.00 -12.45
N VAL A 55 13.47 0.82 -12.71
CA VAL A 55 14.92 0.58 -12.58
C VAL A 55 15.59 0.95 -13.88
N THR A 56 16.62 1.78 -13.78
CA THR A 56 17.41 2.30 -14.90
C THR A 56 18.88 2.39 -14.50
N SER A 57 19.77 2.27 -15.48
CA SER A 57 21.22 2.55 -15.34
C SER A 57 21.56 4.01 -15.65
N ALA A 58 20.58 4.82 -16.05
CA ALA A 58 20.79 6.25 -16.29
C ALA A 58 21.29 6.95 -15.02
N ALA A 59 22.29 7.81 -15.17
CA ALA A 59 22.80 8.62 -14.07
C ALA A 59 21.82 9.77 -13.79
N ILE A 60 21.11 9.68 -12.67
CA ILE A 60 20.12 10.68 -12.23
C ILE A 60 20.52 11.13 -10.82
N PRO A 61 20.59 12.45 -10.56
CA PRO A 61 20.85 12.94 -9.21
C PRO A 61 19.71 12.54 -8.27
N GLY A 62 20.06 12.12 -7.05
CA GLY A 62 19.07 11.76 -6.03
C GLY A 62 18.34 12.99 -5.48
N ASP A 63 17.08 12.81 -5.12
CA ASP A 63 16.27 13.83 -4.47
C ASP A 63 16.65 14.05 -3.00
N LYS A 64 16.31 15.23 -2.47
CA LYS A 64 16.48 15.52 -1.04
C LYS A 64 15.50 14.70 -0.21
N LEU A 65 16.01 14.09 0.85
CA LEU A 65 15.17 13.37 1.82
C LEU A 65 14.33 14.36 2.64
N LEU A 66 13.15 13.91 3.03
CA LEU A 66 12.31 14.62 4.00
C LEU A 66 12.91 14.48 5.40
N ALA A 67 12.79 15.55 6.19
CA ALA A 67 13.27 15.62 7.56
C ALA A 67 12.81 14.44 8.41
N ASP A 68 13.63 14.10 9.41
CA ASP A 68 13.34 13.00 10.32
C ASP A 68 12.14 13.22 11.22
N GLY A 69 11.56 12.10 11.65
CA GLY A 69 10.38 12.06 12.50
C GLY A 69 9.16 11.40 11.86
N LEU A 70 8.09 11.36 12.66
CA LEU A 70 6.79 10.85 12.28
C LEU A 70 6.00 11.99 11.59
N PRO A 71 5.43 11.78 10.39
CA PRO A 71 4.65 12.82 9.71
C PRO A 71 3.30 13.10 10.38
N CYS A 72 2.95 12.35 11.42
CA CYS A 72 1.68 12.47 12.12
C CYS A 72 1.66 13.69 13.05
N PRO A 73 0.48 14.32 13.27
CA PRO A 73 0.33 15.33 14.31
C PRO A 73 0.73 14.79 15.70
N PRO A 74 1.17 15.65 16.63
CA PRO A 74 1.50 15.25 17.99
C PRO A 74 0.35 14.47 18.64
N ASN A 75 0.67 13.37 19.34
CA ASN A 75 -0.29 12.51 20.05
C ASN A 75 -1.42 11.92 19.19
N CYS A 76 -1.30 11.93 17.86
CA CYS A 76 -2.32 11.40 16.97
C CYS A 76 -2.42 9.86 17.07
N ARG A 77 -3.63 9.38 17.39
CA ARG A 77 -3.99 7.94 17.45
C ARG A 77 -5.19 7.61 16.56
N ALA A 78 -5.49 8.43 15.56
CA ALA A 78 -6.69 8.30 14.73
C ALA A 78 -6.76 6.93 14.03
N CYS A 79 -5.66 6.51 13.37
CA CYS A 79 -5.60 5.22 12.70
C CYS A 79 -5.71 4.02 13.65
N MET A 80 -5.22 4.16 14.89
CA MET A 80 -5.32 3.11 15.91
C MET A 80 -6.77 2.92 16.36
N LYS A 81 -7.44 4.04 16.68
CA LYS A 81 -8.84 4.04 17.10
C LYS A 81 -9.78 3.54 16.00
N GLY A 82 -9.48 3.83 14.74
CA GLY A 82 -10.26 3.38 13.58
C GLY A 82 -9.87 2.00 13.04
N CYS A 83 -8.91 1.28 13.63
CA CYS A 83 -8.42 0.02 13.08
C CYS A 83 -9.35 -1.16 13.46
N PRO A 84 -10.09 -1.76 12.51
CA PRO A 84 -11.00 -2.87 12.83
C PRO A 84 -10.25 -4.15 13.24
N SER A 85 -9.04 -4.36 12.70
CA SER A 85 -8.21 -5.53 13.00
C SER A 85 -7.39 -5.41 14.27
N LYS A 86 -7.41 -4.24 14.94
CA LYS A 86 -6.56 -3.95 16.10
C LYS A 86 -5.09 -4.26 15.84
N ALA A 87 -4.58 -3.87 14.67
CA ALA A 87 -3.23 -4.15 14.22
C ALA A 87 -2.14 -3.28 14.87
N PHE A 88 -2.27 -2.96 16.16
CA PHE A 88 -1.29 -2.20 16.93
C PHE A 88 -0.99 -2.93 18.23
N ASP A 89 0.29 -3.02 18.61
CA ASP A 89 0.70 -3.61 19.88
C ASP A 89 0.55 -2.61 21.06
N GLU A 90 0.87 -3.06 22.26
CA GLU A 90 0.81 -2.28 23.50
C GLU A 90 1.72 -1.03 23.47
N ASN A 91 2.79 -1.08 22.66
CA ASN A 91 3.72 0.02 22.45
C ASN A 91 3.30 0.92 21.26
N GLU A 92 2.07 0.76 20.76
CA GLU A 92 1.50 1.49 19.63
C GLU A 92 2.19 1.24 18.28
N ASN A 93 2.97 0.16 18.14
CA ASN A 93 3.62 -0.19 16.89
C ASN A 93 2.65 -0.94 15.98
N PHE A 94 2.69 -0.61 14.69
CA PHE A 94 1.84 -1.23 13.69
C PHE A 94 2.30 -2.66 13.36
N GLN A 95 1.37 -3.60 13.49
CA GLN A 95 1.58 -5.02 13.25
C GLN A 95 1.11 -5.41 11.85
N LYS A 96 2.05 -5.41 10.89
CA LYS A 96 1.82 -5.71 9.48
C LYS A 96 1.07 -7.03 9.27
N LYS A 97 1.44 -8.10 9.98
CA LYS A 97 0.84 -9.44 9.82
C LYS A 97 -0.64 -9.45 10.23
N THR A 98 -0.98 -8.85 11.37
CA THR A 98 -2.36 -8.70 11.83
C THR A 98 -3.20 -7.88 10.85
N CYS A 99 -2.64 -6.79 10.31
CA CYS A 99 -3.31 -6.00 9.29
C CYS A 99 -3.52 -6.79 7.99
N LEU A 100 -2.50 -7.49 7.50
CA LEU A 100 -2.58 -8.29 6.27
C LEU A 100 -3.58 -9.43 6.40
N ALA A 101 -3.62 -10.13 7.54
CA ALA A 101 -4.58 -11.22 7.77
C ALA A 101 -6.04 -10.75 7.69
N TYR A 102 -6.30 -9.48 8.02
CA TYR A 102 -7.62 -8.87 7.89
C TYR A 102 -7.86 -8.25 6.50
N SER A 103 -6.83 -7.61 5.94
CA SER A 103 -6.96 -6.77 4.74
C SER A 103 -6.76 -7.51 3.43
N VAL A 104 -6.01 -8.63 3.41
CA VAL A 104 -5.75 -9.42 2.20
C VAL A 104 -6.54 -10.71 2.25
N LYS A 105 -7.48 -10.86 1.31
CA LYS A 105 -8.26 -12.09 1.13
C LYS A 105 -7.66 -12.92 -0.03
N HIS A 106 -7.33 -14.19 0.28
CA HIS A 106 -7.01 -15.35 -0.58
C HIS A 106 -5.54 -15.76 -0.85
N ALA A 107 -5.20 -16.97 -0.37
CA ALA A 107 -3.95 -17.72 -0.61
C ALA A 107 -4.09 -18.83 -1.69
N ILE A 108 -5.17 -18.82 -2.49
CA ILE A 108 -5.59 -19.98 -3.30
C ILE A 108 -4.89 -20.11 -4.66
N TYR A 109 -4.32 -19.02 -5.19
CA TYR A 109 -3.73 -19.02 -6.53
C TYR A 109 -2.48 -19.91 -6.70
N PRO A 110 -1.50 -19.91 -5.78
CA PRO A 110 -0.32 -20.76 -5.92
C PRO A 110 -0.62 -22.26 -5.76
N LEU A 111 -1.76 -22.63 -5.17
CA LEU A 111 -2.21 -24.01 -5.05
C LEU A 111 -2.99 -24.44 -6.30
N ALA A 112 -3.85 -23.57 -6.83
CA ALA A 112 -4.68 -23.86 -7.99
C ALA A 112 -3.89 -23.87 -9.33
N LEU A 113 -2.79 -23.13 -9.44
CA LEU A 113 -2.02 -23.04 -10.69
C LEU A 113 -0.92 -24.10 -10.84
N LYS A 114 -0.69 -24.95 -9.84
CA LYS A 114 0.43 -25.92 -9.81
C LYS A 114 0.08 -27.33 -10.30
N THR A 115 -1.19 -27.63 -10.53
CA THR A 115 -1.64 -28.97 -10.94
C THR A 115 -2.62 -28.86 -12.10
N GLU A 116 -2.65 -29.85 -13.00
CA GLU A 116 -3.68 -29.92 -14.06
C GLU A 116 -5.10 -29.91 -13.49
N GLU A 117 -5.30 -30.50 -12.32
CA GLU A 117 -6.57 -30.52 -11.59
C GLU A 117 -7.01 -29.11 -11.14
N GLY A 118 -6.05 -28.28 -10.70
CA GLY A 118 -6.30 -26.90 -10.32
C GLY A 118 -6.57 -25.99 -11.54
N LEU A 119 -5.94 -26.29 -12.67
CA LEU A 119 -6.16 -25.59 -13.94
C LEU A 119 -7.56 -25.86 -14.54
N LYS A 120 -8.10 -27.08 -14.39
CA LYS A 120 -9.47 -27.43 -14.85
C LYS A 120 -10.57 -26.52 -14.31
N ASN A 121 -10.39 -25.99 -13.11
CA ASN A 121 -11.36 -25.11 -12.45
C ASN A 121 -10.90 -23.66 -12.37
N ILE A 122 -9.86 -23.28 -13.13
CA ILE A 122 -9.16 -22.00 -12.92
C ILE A 122 -10.07 -20.80 -13.13
N GLU A 123 -11.00 -20.86 -14.07
CA GLU A 123 -11.97 -19.78 -14.29
C GLU A 123 -12.90 -19.62 -13.08
N ARG A 124 -13.40 -20.71 -12.49
CA ARG A 124 -14.19 -20.66 -11.25
C ARG A 124 -13.36 -20.21 -10.06
N VAL A 125 -12.10 -20.64 -9.95
CA VAL A 125 -11.19 -20.22 -8.88
C VAL A 125 -10.83 -18.74 -9.01
N ILE A 126 -10.52 -18.26 -10.21
CA ILE A 126 -10.25 -16.84 -10.50
C ILE A 126 -11.52 -16.02 -10.27
N ASN A 127 -12.68 -16.46 -10.73
CA ASN A 127 -13.94 -15.73 -10.54
C ASN A 127 -14.43 -15.78 -9.08
N THR A 128 -14.03 -16.78 -8.27
CA THR A 128 -14.37 -16.85 -6.83
C THR A 128 -13.35 -16.10 -5.97
N ALA A 129 -12.05 -16.28 -6.24
CA ALA A 129 -10.98 -15.61 -5.50
C ALA A 129 -10.83 -14.15 -5.92
N GLY A 130 -10.97 -13.86 -7.23
CA GLY A 130 -10.99 -12.52 -7.81
C GLY A 130 -12.23 -11.72 -7.43
N HIS A 131 -13.32 -12.39 -7.05
CA HIS A 131 -14.49 -11.75 -6.43
C HIS A 131 -14.18 -11.18 -5.03
N ASN A 132 -13.10 -11.62 -4.37
CA ASN A 132 -12.67 -11.10 -3.07
C ASN A 132 -11.16 -10.75 -3.03
N TYR A 133 -10.46 -10.67 -4.16
CA TYR A 133 -9.03 -10.32 -4.24
C TYR A 133 -8.88 -8.80 -4.15
N TRP A 134 -9.29 -8.24 -3.02
CA TRP A 134 -9.26 -6.81 -2.78
C TRP A 134 -8.62 -6.53 -1.43
N ILE A 135 -7.76 -5.51 -1.38
CA ILE A 135 -7.36 -4.89 -0.12
C ILE A 135 -8.58 -4.13 0.39
N ASP A 136 -9.41 -4.82 1.15
CA ASP A 136 -10.77 -4.38 1.47
C ASP A 136 -10.82 -3.40 2.66
N CYS A 137 -9.66 -3.06 3.23
CA CYS A 137 -9.55 -2.19 4.40
C CYS A 137 -8.74 -0.94 4.10
N ASP A 138 -9.41 0.21 4.16
CA ASP A 138 -8.86 1.55 4.03
C ASP A 138 -9.23 2.46 5.23
N GLU A 139 -9.74 1.88 6.33
CA GLU A 139 -10.22 2.64 7.49
C GLU A 139 -9.15 3.55 8.09
N CYS A 140 -7.91 3.06 8.19
CA CYS A 140 -6.78 3.86 8.67
C CYS A 140 -6.45 5.07 7.75
N VAL A 141 -6.79 4.97 6.46
CA VAL A 141 -6.61 6.03 5.46
C VAL A 141 -7.75 7.05 5.59
N LYS A 142 -9.00 6.59 5.72
CA LYS A 142 -10.20 7.43 5.88
C LYS A 142 -10.13 8.33 7.11
N VAL A 143 -9.74 7.76 8.26
CA VAL A 143 -9.71 8.52 9.53
C VAL A 143 -8.48 9.44 9.66
N CYS A 144 -7.48 9.30 8.79
CA CYS A 144 -6.23 10.02 8.94
C CYS A 144 -6.38 11.53 8.66
N PRO A 145 -5.98 12.42 9.59
CA PRO A 145 -6.07 13.86 9.39
C PRO A 145 -5.17 14.36 8.24
N LEU A 146 -4.07 13.67 7.96
CA LEU A 146 -3.16 14.03 6.85
C LEU A 146 -3.81 13.87 5.47
N ASN A 147 -4.91 13.12 5.37
CA ASN A 147 -5.65 12.91 4.12
C ASN A 147 -6.84 13.89 3.96
N LYS A 148 -7.15 14.71 4.96
CA LYS A 148 -8.29 15.65 4.90
C LYS A 148 -7.95 16.95 4.16
N THR A 149 -6.69 17.35 4.13
CA THR A 149 -6.24 18.62 3.54
C THR A 149 -6.25 18.62 2.00
N THR A 150 -6.28 17.45 1.38
CA THR A 150 -6.23 17.25 -0.09
C THR A 150 -7.58 17.34 -0.79
N ASN A 151 -8.68 17.09 -0.06
CA ASN A 151 -10.02 17.04 -0.64
C ASN A 151 -10.57 18.38 -1.14
N LYS A 152 -9.88 19.51 -0.89
CA LYS A 152 -10.35 20.83 -1.35
C LYS A 152 -10.00 21.18 -2.81
N LYS A 153 -9.16 20.41 -3.53
CA LYS A 153 -8.72 20.81 -4.89
C LYS A 153 -8.68 19.74 -5.97
N ILE A 154 -8.84 18.45 -5.67
CA ILE A 154 -8.64 17.40 -6.70
C ILE A 154 -9.88 17.23 -7.61
N TYR A 155 -11.09 17.63 -7.17
CA TYR A 155 -12.32 17.61 -7.97
C TYR A 155 -12.85 19.01 -8.31
N SER A 156 -11.98 20.00 -8.49
CA SER A 156 -12.36 21.36 -8.91
C SER A 156 -11.73 21.70 -10.27
N LYS A 157 -12.21 21.02 -11.32
CA LYS A 157 -12.54 21.55 -12.65
C LYS A 157 -12.61 20.39 -13.65
N LYS A 158 -13.62 20.44 -14.51
CA LYS A 158 -13.72 19.67 -15.73
C LYS A 158 -12.50 20.01 -16.60
N ASP A 159 -11.47 19.17 -16.58
CA ASP A 159 -10.47 19.15 -17.65
C ASP A 159 -11.04 18.22 -18.75
N THR A 160 -11.92 18.81 -19.55
CA THR A 160 -12.24 18.30 -20.88
C THR A 160 -10.94 18.22 -21.67
N TYR A 161 -10.46 17.02 -21.93
CA TYR A 161 -9.43 16.81 -22.95
C TYR A 161 -10.06 17.16 -24.31
N SER A 162 -9.74 18.36 -24.80
CA SER A 162 -9.82 18.73 -26.21
C SER A 162 -8.40 18.66 -26.76
N SER A 163 -8.12 17.62 -27.52
CA SER A 163 -7.25 17.53 -28.70
C SER A 163 -7.23 16.10 -29.17
#